data_AF-A0A0B2PY32-F1
#
_entry.id   AF-A0A0B2PY32-F1
#
_cell.length_a   1.000
_cell.length_b   1.000
_cell.length_c   1.000
_cell.angle_alpha   90.00
_cell.angle_beta   90.00
_cell.angle_gamma   90.00
#
_symmetry.space_group_name_H-M   'P 1'
#
loop_
_entity.id
_entity.type
_entity.pdbx_description
1 polymer ?
#
loop_
_entity_poly.entity_id
_entity_poly.type
_entity_poly.pdbx_seq_one_letter_code
_entity_poly.pdbx_strand_id
1 'polypeptide(L)'
;KESRKRDKKALFLIYQSVDEDTFEKISNATTAKEAWDKLQTCNKGVEQVKKIRLQTLRVNQLKRNGEDVDEVKVMEKILRTLNPSFDFIVTNIEENKDLKTMTIEQLMGSL
;
A
#
# COMPACT_ATOMS: atom_id res chain seq x y z
N LYS A 1 18.33 32.57 4.71
CA LYS A 1 19.58 31.81 4.46
C LYS A 1 19.71 30.59 5.39
N GLU A 2 19.60 30.79 6.71
CA GLU A 2 19.65 29.73 7.72
C GLU A 2 18.62 28.59 7.55
N SER A 3 17.34 28.91 7.30
CA SER A 3 16.29 27.89 7.12
C SER A 3 16.59 26.89 6.00
N ARG A 4 17.07 27.36 4.84
CA ARG A 4 17.47 26.50 3.72
C ARG A 4 18.67 25.60 4.06
N LYS A 5 19.62 26.08 4.87
CA LYS A 5 20.79 25.28 5.31
C LYS A 5 20.34 24.15 6.25
N ARG A 6 19.41 24.45 7.17
CA ARG A 6 18.81 23.45 8.07
C ARG A 6 17.99 22.43 7.31
N ASP A 7 17.19 22.86 6.34
CA ASP A 7 16.38 21.96 5.50
C ASP A 7 17.25 20.99 4.68
N LYS A 8 18.30 21.48 4.01
CA LYS A 8 19.27 20.62 3.31
C LYS A 8 19.94 19.60 4.23
N LYS A 9 20.29 20.01 5.46
CA LYS A 9 20.87 19.11 6.46
C LYS A 9 19.87 18.04 6.90
N ALA A 10 18.61 18.42 7.13
CA ALA A 10 17.55 17.48 7.49
C ALA A 10 17.27 16.49 6.36
N LEU A 11 17.19 16.96 5.11
CA LEU A 11 16.99 16.11 3.93
C LEU A 11 18.13 15.10 3.77
N PHE A 12 19.37 15.54 3.92
CA PHE A 12 20.54 14.64 3.89
C PHE A 12 20.47 13.56 4.98
N LEU A 13 20.10 13.93 6.21
CA LEU A 13 19.97 12.96 7.30
C LEU A 13 18.87 11.93 7.04
N ILE A 14 17.73 12.34 6.46
CA ILE A 14 16.66 11.43 6.06
C ILE A 14 17.20 10.42 5.03
N TYR A 15 17.91 10.89 4.00
CA TYR A 15 18.47 10.03 2.96
C TYR A 15 19.51 9.02 3.47
N GLN A 16 20.32 9.40 4.46
CA GLN A 16 21.28 8.47 5.08
C GLN A 16 20.64 7.45 6.02
N SER A 17 19.42 7.71 6.51
CA SER A 17 18.74 6.86 7.48
C SER A 17 17.86 5.78 6.86
N VAL A 18 17.58 5.87 5.57
CA VAL A 18 16.70 4.95 4.84
C VAL A 18 17.52 3.96 4.01
N ASP A 19 16.96 2.79 3.76
CA ASP A 19 17.49 1.82 2.80
C ASP A 19 17.34 2.31 1.34
N GLU A 20 18.02 1.63 0.41
CA GLU A 20 18.08 2.02 -1.01
C GLU A 20 16.69 2.05 -1.68
N ASP A 21 15.83 1.05 -1.41
CA ASP A 21 14.47 0.98 -1.96
C ASP A 21 13.58 2.12 -1.45
N THR A 22 13.74 2.48 -0.17
CA THR A 22 13.02 3.59 0.45
C THR A 22 13.58 4.94 -0.03
N PHE A 23 14.89 5.04 -0.23
CA PHE A 23 15.54 6.23 -0.78
C PHE A 23 15.01 6.56 -2.17
N GLU A 24 14.94 5.58 -3.08
CA GLU A 24 14.47 5.79 -4.46
C GLU A 24 13.07 6.43 -4.50
N LYS A 25 12.18 6.01 -3.59
CA LYS A 25 10.80 6.52 -3.47
C LYS A 25 10.73 7.97 -2.97
N ILE A 26 11.67 8.39 -2.12
CA ILE A 26 11.70 9.75 -1.56
C ILE A 26 12.72 10.68 -2.24
N SER A 27 13.52 10.17 -3.17
CA SER A 27 14.60 10.90 -3.86
C SER A 27 14.11 12.14 -4.62
N ASN A 28 12.87 12.10 -5.12
CA ASN A 28 12.22 13.22 -5.80
C ASN A 28 11.74 14.34 -4.86
N ALA A 29 11.92 14.21 -3.55
CA ALA A 29 11.56 15.26 -2.59
C ALA A 29 12.57 16.40 -2.61
N THR A 30 12.07 17.63 -2.68
CA THR A 30 12.91 18.85 -2.73
C THR A 30 13.15 19.47 -1.36
N THR A 31 12.38 19.06 -0.35
CA THR A 31 12.48 19.54 1.04
C THR A 31 12.45 18.38 2.02
N ALA A 32 13.00 18.58 3.22
CA ALA A 32 12.98 17.55 4.26
C ALA A 32 11.55 17.19 4.68
N LYS A 33 10.64 18.18 4.69
CA LYS A 33 9.22 17.96 4.98
C LYS A 33 8.58 17.07 3.93
N GLU A 34 8.79 17.37 2.65
CA GLU A 34 8.25 16.57 1.55
C GLU A 34 8.77 15.12 1.58
N ALA A 35 10.07 14.93 1.87
CA ALA A 35 10.67 13.61 2.01
C ALA A 35 10.02 12.83 3.17
N TRP A 36 9.80 13.50 4.30
CA TRP A 36 9.14 12.92 5.47
C TRP A 36 7.67 12.57 5.22
N ASP A 37 6.91 13.45 4.57
CA ASP A 37 5.51 13.22 4.23
C ASP A 37 5.37 12.04 3.24
N LYS A 38 6.27 11.95 2.24
CA LYS A 38 6.36 10.80 1.33
C LYS A 38 6.71 9.52 2.09
N LEU A 39 7.71 9.54 2.96
CA LEU A 39 8.09 8.39 3.80
C LEU A 39 6.92 7.88 4.64
N GLN A 40 6.17 8.79 5.27
CA GLN A 40 5.00 8.42 6.08
C GLN A 40 3.88 7.80 5.21
N THR A 41 3.70 8.32 4.00
CA THR A 41 2.72 7.80 3.03
C THR A 41 3.12 6.40 2.56
N CYS A 42 4.40 6.19 2.22
CA CYS A 42 4.94 4.88 1.87
C CYS A 42 4.74 3.88 3.01
N ASN A 43 5.05 4.26 4.26
CA ASN A 43 4.91 3.37 5.41
C ASN A 43 3.44 2.97 5.68
N LYS A 44 2.48 3.89 5.49
CA LYS A 44 1.04 3.58 5.58
C LYS A 44 0.62 2.56 4.51
N GLY A 45 1.12 2.71 3.27
CA GLY A 45 0.90 1.74 2.20
C GLY A 45 1.46 0.36 2.53
N VAL A 46 2.68 0.31 3.10
CA VAL A 46 3.31 -0.95 3.53
C VAL A 46 2.47 -1.69 4.57
N GLU A 47 1.97 -0.99 5.60
CA GLU A 47 1.13 -1.61 6.63
C GLU A 47 -0.19 -2.16 6.07
N GLN A 48 -0.75 -1.48 5.07
CA GLN A 48 -1.96 -1.92 4.40
C GLN A 48 -1.74 -3.17 3.54
N VAL A 49 -0.67 -3.19 2.74
CA VAL A 49 -0.28 -4.37 1.96
C VAL A 49 -0.04 -5.57 2.87
N LYS A 50 0.61 -5.37 4.03
CA LYS A 50 0.76 -6.42 5.05
C LYS A 50 -0.60 -6.95 5.53
N LYS A 51 -1.55 -6.07 5.86
CA LYS A 51 -2.91 -6.47 6.29
C LYS A 51 -3.64 -7.27 5.23
N ILE A 52 -3.59 -6.83 3.97
CA ILE A 52 -4.23 -7.52 2.85
C ILE A 52 -3.60 -8.91 2.68
N ARG A 53 -2.26 -8.98 2.66
CA ARG A 53 -1.55 -10.26 2.52
C ARG A 53 -1.87 -11.24 3.65
N LEU A 54 -2.01 -10.75 4.88
CA LEU A 54 -2.48 -11.57 6.01
C LEU A 54 -3.91 -12.09 5.84
N GLN A 55 -4.83 -11.25 5.32
CA GLN A 55 -6.20 -11.68 5.02
C GLN A 55 -6.22 -12.78 3.94
N THR A 56 -5.44 -12.62 2.86
CA THR A 56 -5.31 -13.63 1.81
C THR A 56 -4.76 -14.94 2.35
N LEU A 57 -3.70 -14.89 3.17
CA LEU A 57 -3.13 -16.08 3.80
C LEU A 57 -4.14 -16.82 4.67
N ARG A 58 -4.93 -16.08 5.45
CA ARG A 58 -5.99 -16.67 6.28
C ARG A 58 -7.04 -17.38 5.43
N VAL A 59 -7.47 -16.77 4.33
CA VAL A 59 -8.46 -17.38 3.43
C VAL A 59 -7.91 -18.64 2.78
N ASN A 60 -6.66 -18.62 2.34
CA ASN A 60 -6.00 -19.79 1.77
C ASN A 60 -5.89 -20.94 2.79
N GLN A 61 -5.70 -20.63 4.07
CA GLN A 61 -5.72 -21.64 5.14
C GLN A 61 -7.12 -22.22 5.35
N LEU A 62 -8.17 -21.38 5.42
CA LEU A 62 -9.55 -21.84 5.58
C LEU A 62 -9.98 -22.75 4.41
N LYS A 63 -9.68 -22.35 3.16
CA LYS A 63 -9.93 -23.19 1.98
C LYS A 63 -9.20 -24.53 2.05
N ARG A 64 -7.93 -24.55 2.48
CA ARG A 64 -7.16 -25.79 2.65
C ARG A 64 -7.75 -26.73 3.71
N ASN A 65 -8.42 -26.16 4.71
CA ASN A 65 -9.12 -26.92 5.75
C ASN A 65 -10.49 -27.44 5.29
N GLY A 66 -10.90 -27.14 4.05
CA GLY A 66 -12.21 -27.53 3.51
C GLY A 66 -13.36 -26.65 3.98
N GLU A 67 -13.08 -25.48 4.57
CA GLU A 67 -14.12 -24.52 4.93
C GLU A 67 -14.62 -23.79 3.68
N ASP A 68 -15.94 -23.62 3.58
CA ASP A 68 -16.56 -22.81 2.55
C ASP A 68 -16.31 -21.32 2.85
N VAL A 69 -15.61 -20.65 1.94
CA VAL A 69 -15.23 -19.24 2.09
C VAL A 69 -15.92 -18.42 1.02
N ASP A 70 -16.74 -17.47 1.44
CA ASP A 70 -17.30 -16.44 0.57
C ASP A 70 -16.20 -15.47 0.09
N GLU A 71 -15.65 -15.77 -1.09
CA GLU A 71 -14.56 -15.00 -1.69
C GLU A 71 -14.96 -13.56 -1.99
N VAL A 72 -16.22 -13.33 -2.38
CA VAL A 72 -16.72 -11.99 -2.71
C VAL A 72 -16.67 -11.12 -1.46
N LYS A 73 -17.17 -11.62 -0.32
CA LYS A 73 -17.14 -10.90 0.95
C LYS A 73 -15.73 -10.62 1.45
N VAL A 74 -14.78 -11.52 1.18
CA VAL A 74 -13.35 -11.30 1.47
C VAL A 74 -12.80 -10.18 0.59
N MET A 75 -13.06 -10.21 -0.71
CA MET A 75 -12.59 -9.20 -1.65
C MET A 75 -13.14 -7.81 -1.32
N GLU A 76 -14.42 -7.71 -0.97
CA GLU A 76 -15.01 -6.45 -0.48
C GLU A 76 -14.32 -5.93 0.79
N LYS A 77 -13.91 -6.83 1.70
CA LYS A 77 -13.21 -6.45 2.92
C LYS A 77 -11.78 -5.98 2.62
N ILE A 78 -11.11 -6.61 1.66
CA ILE A 78 -9.80 -6.18 1.16
C ILE A 78 -9.91 -4.79 0.55
N LEU A 79 -10.87 -4.57 -0.36
CA LEU A 79 -11.12 -3.29 -1.00
C LEU A 79 -11.43 -2.19 0.03
N ARG A 80 -12.29 -2.46 1.02
CA ARG A 80 -12.56 -1.53 2.14
C ARG A 80 -11.35 -1.27 3.05
N THR A 81 -10.36 -2.15 3.05
CA THR A 81 -9.11 -1.95 3.82
C THR A 81 -8.13 -1.06 3.06
N LEU A 82 -8.36 -0.81 1.76
CA LEU A 82 -7.49 0.05 0.97
C LEU A 82 -7.66 1.53 1.38
N ASN A 83 -6.56 2.23 1.65
CA ASN A 83 -6.52 3.67 1.91
C ASN A 83 -6.95 4.46 0.67
N PRO A 84 -7.61 5.62 0.85
CA PRO A 84 -7.97 6.55 -0.23
C PRO A 84 -6.91 6.82 -1.31
N SER A 85 -5.62 6.68 -1.00
CA SER A 85 -4.54 6.76 -2.00
C SER A 85 -4.63 5.69 -3.11
N PHE A 86 -5.44 4.63 -2.91
CA PHE A 86 -5.73 3.57 -3.86
C PHE A 86 -7.15 3.66 -4.45
N ASP A 87 -7.91 4.74 -4.16
CA ASP A 87 -9.29 4.90 -4.64
C ASP A 87 -9.37 4.76 -6.16
N PHE A 88 -8.40 5.30 -6.90
CA PHE A 88 -8.36 5.15 -8.36
C PHE A 88 -8.26 3.68 -8.83
N ILE A 89 -7.57 2.84 -8.08
CA ILE A 89 -7.45 1.40 -8.38
C ILE A 89 -8.75 0.69 -7.99
N VAL A 90 -9.32 1.02 -6.84
CA VAL A 90 -10.62 0.48 -6.38
C VAL A 90 -11.72 0.82 -7.38
N THR A 91 -11.86 2.10 -7.75
CA THR A 91 -12.86 2.57 -8.71
C THR A 91 -12.72 1.88 -10.06
N ASN A 92 -11.49 1.75 -10.60
CA ASN A 92 -11.30 1.02 -11.85
C ASN A 92 -11.69 -0.46 -11.75
N ILE A 93 -11.42 -1.11 -10.62
CA ILE A 93 -11.81 -2.51 -10.39
C ILE A 93 -13.33 -2.62 -10.29
N GLU A 94 -13.99 -1.74 -9.54
CA GLU A 94 -15.45 -1.72 -9.39
C GLU A 94 -16.18 -1.41 -10.71
N GLU A 95 -15.63 -0.52 -11.55
CA GLU A 95 -16.23 -0.12 -12.83
C GLU A 95 -16.01 -1.15 -13.94
N ASN A 96 -14.89 -1.87 -13.94
CA ASN A 96 -14.49 -2.71 -15.09
C ASN A 96 -14.50 -4.23 -14.80
N LYS A 97 -14.64 -4.67 -13.54
CA LYS A 97 -14.57 -6.10 -13.18
C LYS A 97 -15.73 -6.51 -12.26
N ASP A 98 -16.45 -7.56 -12.64
CA ASP A 98 -17.45 -8.18 -11.76
C ASP A 98 -16.75 -9.01 -10.68
N LEU A 99 -16.82 -8.55 -9.43
CA LEU A 99 -16.28 -9.23 -8.25
C LEU A 99 -16.80 -10.66 -8.08
N LYS A 100 -17.98 -10.99 -8.62
CA LYS A 100 -18.55 -12.35 -8.55
C LYS A 100 -17.83 -13.35 -9.46
N THR A 101 -17.15 -12.84 -10.49
CA THR A 101 -16.43 -13.67 -11.48
C THR A 101 -14.91 -13.68 -11.27
N MET A 102 -14.43 -12.81 -10.38
CA MET A 102 -13.02 -12.58 -10.08
C MET A 102 -12.56 -13.46 -8.91
N THR A 103 -11.30 -13.89 -8.90
CA THR A 103 -10.69 -14.57 -7.74
C THR A 103 -9.86 -13.62 -6.89
N ILE A 104 -9.59 -13.99 -5.63
CA ILE A 104 -8.73 -13.22 -4.73
C ILE A 104 -7.32 -13.04 -5.33
N GLU A 105 -6.77 -14.04 -6.02
CA GLU A 105 -5.45 -13.95 -6.66
C GLU A 105 -5.44 -12.92 -7.79
N GLN A 106 -6.49 -12.90 -8.62
CA GLN A 106 -6.63 -11.90 -9.67
C GLN A 106 -6.76 -10.49 -9.09
N LEU A 107 -7.45 -10.35 -7.95
CA LEU A 107 -7.58 -9.08 -7.25
C LEU A 107 -6.21 -8.62 -6.75
N MET A 108 -5.46 -9.51 -6.10
CA MET A 108 -4.11 -9.24 -5.61
C MET A 108 -3.12 -8.88 -6.72
N GLY A 109 -3.25 -9.45 -7.91
CA GLY A 109 -2.42 -9.07 -9.07
C GLY A 109 -2.79 -7.72 -9.68
N SER A 110 -3.95 -7.15 -9.33
CA SER A 110 -4.41 -5.84 -9.80
C SER A 110 -4.12 -4.70 -8.82
N LEU A 111 -3.69 -5.02 -7.59
CA LEU A 111 -3.34 -4.09 -6.50
C LEU A 111 -1.83 -3.86 -6.44
#